data_AF-A0A931CI12-F1
#
_entry.id   AF-A0A931CI12-F1
#
_cell.length_a   1.000
_cell.length_b   1.000
_cell.length_c   1.000
_cell.angle_alpha   90.00
_cell.angle_beta   90.00
_cell.angle_gamma   90.00
#
_symmetry.space_group_name_H-M   'P 1'
#
loop_
_entity.id
_entity.type
_entity.pdbx_description
1 polymer ?
#
loop_
_entity_poly.entity_id
_entity_poly.type
_entity_poly.pdbx_seq_one_letter_code
_entity_poly.pdbx_strand_id
1 'polypeptide(L)'
;MSRSVDYYAKQAEFLGNSVIEVSVPSGRLIATDDLRSVKHFDIEPPLSINYGSGLDAWAREFATRTNTAYAFVGNTCPSVTRRNDGLIQVVTPAWSKGADPAFNDDETVVAKICTDLWATMLTDYQNWLDHGGPEVAAANANFAFDTYTVFEVTPGKYRWTVYSHSDYFDRDDLGRVTYAQLELIEAY
;
A
#
# COMPACT_ATOMS: atom_id res chain seq x y z
N MET A 1 7.20 -6.03 -34.44
CA MET A 1 5.95 -6.72 -34.04
C MET A 1 5.99 -6.87 -32.53
N SER A 2 5.22 -6.06 -31.79
CA SER A 2 5.06 -6.23 -30.35
C SER A 2 4.22 -7.49 -30.12
N ARG A 3 4.74 -8.50 -29.41
CA ARG A 3 3.90 -9.59 -28.92
C ARG A 3 2.97 -8.95 -27.88
N SER A 4 1.67 -8.86 -28.17
CA SER A 4 0.69 -8.54 -27.15
C SER A 4 0.79 -9.64 -26.10
N VAL A 5 1.33 -9.31 -24.92
CA VAL A 5 1.29 -10.21 -23.78
C VAL A 5 -0.18 -10.39 -23.43
N ASP A 6 -0.65 -11.63 -23.47
CA ASP A 6 -1.99 -11.93 -22.97
C ASP A 6 -1.97 -11.74 -21.46
N TYR A 7 -2.51 -10.61 -21.03
CA TYR A 7 -2.58 -10.20 -19.64
C TYR A 7 -3.19 -11.26 -18.74
N TYR A 8 -4.19 -11.99 -19.25
CA TYR A 8 -4.98 -12.97 -18.50
C TYR A 8 -4.48 -14.41 -18.63
N ALA A 9 -3.42 -14.64 -19.43
CA ALA A 9 -2.76 -15.92 -19.45
C ALA A 9 -2.26 -16.27 -18.04
N LYS A 10 -2.33 -17.56 -17.70
CA LYS A 10 -1.81 -18.05 -16.42
C LYS A 10 -0.33 -17.72 -16.32
N GLN A 11 0.03 -17.00 -15.27
CA GLN A 11 1.42 -16.63 -15.00
C GLN A 11 2.10 -17.69 -14.11
N ALA A 12 3.43 -17.60 -14.00
CA ALA A 12 4.17 -18.47 -13.10
C ALA A 12 3.79 -18.18 -11.65
N GLU A 13 3.82 -19.21 -10.81
CA GLU A 13 3.56 -19.08 -9.39
C GLU A 13 4.62 -18.16 -8.73
N PHE A 14 4.18 -17.30 -7.83
CA PHE A 14 5.04 -16.44 -7.02
C PHE A 14 4.76 -16.70 -5.54
N LEU A 15 5.70 -17.36 -4.86
CA LEU A 15 5.52 -17.80 -3.47
C LEU A 15 6.16 -16.84 -2.45
N GLY A 16 6.99 -15.91 -2.92
CA GLY A 16 7.75 -15.00 -2.06
C GLY A 16 6.97 -13.76 -1.66
N ASN A 17 7.69 -12.84 -1.01
CA ASN A 17 7.22 -11.49 -0.76
C ASN A 17 7.79 -10.55 -1.84
N SER A 18 7.03 -9.53 -2.22
CA SER A 18 7.60 -8.42 -2.97
C SER A 18 8.35 -7.50 -2.02
N VAL A 19 9.58 -7.13 -2.34
CA VAL A 19 10.37 -6.17 -1.57
C VAL A 19 10.85 -5.07 -2.50
N ILE A 20 10.45 -3.83 -2.21
CA ILE A 20 10.83 -2.63 -2.95
C ILE A 20 11.27 -1.52 -1.99
N GLU A 21 11.94 -0.50 -2.51
CA GLU A 21 12.35 0.67 -1.73
C GLU A 21 11.55 1.89 -2.19
N VAL A 22 11.20 2.76 -1.23
CA VAL A 22 10.61 4.07 -1.49
C VAL A 22 11.30 5.15 -0.65
N SER A 23 11.41 6.35 -1.21
CA SER A 23 12.01 7.51 -0.56
C SER A 23 10.94 8.48 -0.08
N VAL A 24 11.05 8.98 1.13
CA VAL A 24 10.10 9.94 1.73
C VAL A 24 10.86 11.16 2.27
N PRO A 25 11.47 11.98 1.39
CA PRO A 25 12.28 13.11 1.82
C PRO A 25 11.47 14.20 2.54
N SER A 26 10.16 14.28 2.31
CA SER A 26 9.32 15.30 2.94
C SER A 26 8.96 14.98 4.39
N GLY A 27 9.22 13.75 4.85
CA GLY A 27 8.72 13.25 6.13
C GLY A 27 7.21 13.06 6.16
N ARG A 28 6.53 13.10 5.01
CA ARG A 28 5.07 12.95 4.91
C ARG A 28 4.71 11.93 3.86
N LEU A 29 3.84 11.01 4.24
CA LEU A 29 3.22 10.06 3.32
C LEU A 29 1.79 10.47 3.04
N ILE A 30 1.36 10.27 1.80
CA ILE A 30 -0.05 10.22 1.42
C ILE A 30 -0.42 8.75 1.15
N ALA A 31 -1.54 8.31 1.71
CA ALA A 31 -2.09 6.96 1.56
C ALA A 31 -3.51 6.99 0.98
N THR A 32 -3.81 6.04 0.11
CA THR A 32 -5.11 5.87 -0.57
C THR A 32 -5.21 4.47 -1.16
N ASP A 33 -6.39 4.08 -1.64
CA ASP A 33 -6.55 2.94 -2.55
C ASP A 33 -6.27 3.28 -4.01
N ASP A 34 -6.30 4.57 -4.41
CA ASP A 34 -5.98 4.99 -5.77
C ASP A 34 -5.36 6.40 -5.90
N LEU A 35 -4.09 6.45 -6.32
CA LEU A 35 -3.39 7.68 -6.69
C LEU A 35 -3.56 8.07 -8.17
N ARG A 36 -4.16 7.21 -9.01
CA ARG A 36 -4.18 7.34 -10.48
C ARG A 36 -5.08 8.46 -11.01
N SER A 37 -5.81 9.16 -10.14
CA SER A 37 -6.46 10.42 -10.52
C SER A 37 -5.44 11.47 -11.00
N VAL A 38 -4.17 11.33 -10.60
CA VAL A 38 -3.04 12.12 -11.10
C VAL A 38 -2.26 11.32 -12.13
N LYS A 39 -2.07 11.90 -13.32
CA LYS A 39 -1.52 11.20 -14.50
C LYS A 39 -0.14 10.60 -14.28
N HIS A 40 0.69 11.18 -13.41
CA HIS A 40 2.00 10.64 -13.06
C HIS A 40 1.89 9.22 -12.48
N PHE A 41 0.85 8.95 -11.70
CA PHE A 41 0.61 7.65 -11.05
C PHE A 41 -0.23 6.70 -11.90
N ASP A 42 -0.78 7.16 -13.02
CA ASP A 42 -1.57 6.35 -13.96
C ASP A 42 -0.67 5.38 -14.76
N ILE A 43 -0.24 4.33 -14.06
CA ILE A 43 0.58 3.25 -14.61
C ILE A 43 -0.33 2.18 -15.20
N GLU A 44 -0.13 1.92 -16.49
CA GLU A 44 -0.78 0.82 -17.17
C GLU A 44 -0.29 -0.53 -16.61
N PRO A 45 -1.21 -1.48 -16.39
CA PRO A 45 -0.88 -2.80 -15.88
C PRO A 45 0.13 -3.54 -16.76
N PRO A 46 1.28 -4.01 -16.24
CA PRO A 46 2.17 -4.87 -17.02
C PRO A 46 1.64 -6.31 -17.16
N LEU A 47 0.93 -6.80 -16.14
CA LEU A 47 0.50 -8.20 -15.97
C LEU A 47 -0.75 -8.30 -15.07
N SER A 48 -1.51 -9.40 -15.18
CA SER A 48 -2.74 -9.64 -14.39
C SER A 48 -2.51 -9.66 -12.89
N ILE A 49 -3.30 -8.85 -12.19
CA ILE A 49 -3.38 -8.79 -10.72
C ILE A 49 -3.96 -10.07 -10.09
N ASN A 50 -4.49 -11.00 -10.89
CA ASN A 50 -5.01 -12.28 -10.38
C ASN A 50 -3.91 -13.29 -10.03
N TYR A 51 -2.64 -12.94 -10.26
CA TYR A 51 -1.49 -13.80 -9.98
C TYR A 51 -0.42 -13.01 -9.23
N GLY A 52 0.26 -13.67 -8.30
CA GLY A 52 1.29 -13.05 -7.47
C GLY A 52 2.43 -12.41 -8.27
N SER A 53 2.87 -13.04 -9.35
CA SER A 53 3.87 -12.47 -10.25
C SER A 53 3.43 -11.16 -10.92
N GLY A 54 2.12 -11.04 -11.19
CA GLY A 54 1.57 -9.83 -11.75
C GLY A 54 1.53 -8.72 -10.72
N LEU A 55 1.09 -9.03 -9.50
CA LEU A 55 1.12 -8.10 -8.37
C LEU A 55 2.54 -7.61 -8.02
N ASP A 56 3.54 -8.50 -8.05
CA ASP A 56 4.95 -8.13 -7.90
C ASP A 56 5.41 -7.16 -9.00
N ALA A 57 5.05 -7.43 -10.25
CA ALA A 57 5.37 -6.54 -11.37
C ALA A 57 4.74 -5.15 -11.21
N TRP A 58 3.48 -5.08 -10.76
CA TRP A 58 2.81 -3.81 -10.43
C TRP A 58 3.58 -3.04 -9.36
N ALA A 59 3.92 -3.67 -8.23
CA ALA A 59 4.66 -3.01 -7.16
C ALA A 59 6.01 -2.46 -7.64
N ARG A 60 6.74 -3.21 -8.46
CA ARG A 60 8.02 -2.75 -9.02
C ARG A 60 7.87 -1.57 -9.95
N GLU A 61 6.85 -1.58 -10.82
CA GLU A 61 6.57 -0.46 -11.73
C GLU A 61 6.21 0.81 -10.94
N PHE A 62 5.32 0.70 -9.95
CA PHE A 62 4.96 1.82 -9.07
C PHE A 62 6.14 2.39 -8.30
N ALA A 63 6.94 1.51 -7.69
CA ALA A 63 8.15 1.91 -6.97
C ALA A 63 9.14 2.63 -7.91
N THR A 64 9.44 2.02 -9.06
CA THR A 64 10.49 2.50 -9.96
C THR A 64 10.10 3.78 -10.70
N ARG A 65 8.84 3.92 -11.10
CA ARG A 65 8.41 5.02 -11.98
C ARG A 65 7.86 6.21 -11.22
N THR A 66 7.34 5.98 -10.01
CA THR A 66 6.58 7.00 -9.27
C THR A 66 6.93 7.06 -7.79
N ASN A 67 7.90 6.27 -7.33
CA ASN A 67 8.27 6.21 -5.92
C ASN A 67 7.04 5.91 -5.02
N THR A 68 6.25 4.91 -5.44
CA THR A 68 5.00 4.53 -4.78
C THR A 68 5.08 3.09 -4.27
N ALA A 69 4.77 2.92 -2.98
CA ALA A 69 4.57 1.62 -2.36
C ALA A 69 3.14 1.15 -2.67
N TYR A 70 3.03 0.02 -3.37
CA TYR A 70 1.76 -0.61 -3.74
C TYR A 70 1.62 -1.96 -3.04
N ALA A 71 0.43 -2.25 -2.53
CA ALA A 71 0.04 -3.60 -2.12
C ALA A 71 -1.40 -3.88 -2.56
N PHE A 72 -1.62 -5.07 -3.10
CA PHE A 72 -2.98 -5.58 -3.30
C PHE A 72 -3.55 -6.07 -1.97
N VAL A 73 -4.77 -5.66 -1.65
CA VAL A 73 -5.42 -5.98 -0.36
C VAL A 73 -6.75 -6.71 -0.52
N GLY A 74 -7.25 -6.84 -1.74
CA GLY A 74 -8.57 -7.46 -1.96
C GLY A 74 -9.71 -6.64 -1.35
N ASN A 75 -10.86 -7.28 -1.15
CA ASN A 75 -12.05 -6.64 -0.57
C ASN A 75 -12.11 -6.79 0.96
N THR A 76 -11.09 -6.29 1.66
CA THR A 76 -10.91 -6.53 3.10
C THR A 76 -10.86 -5.26 3.95
N CYS A 77 -10.93 -4.08 3.32
CA CYS A 77 -10.90 -2.77 3.98
C CYS A 77 -9.82 -2.64 5.09
N PRO A 78 -8.53 -2.86 4.78
CA PRO A 78 -7.49 -2.78 5.79
C PRO A 78 -7.27 -1.33 6.26
N SER A 79 -6.48 -1.17 7.31
CA SER A 79 -6.00 0.12 7.79
C SER A 79 -4.49 0.19 7.69
N VAL A 80 -3.98 1.41 7.50
CA VAL A 80 -2.56 1.72 7.71
C VAL A 80 -2.38 2.02 9.19
N THR A 81 -1.56 1.25 9.87
CA THR A 81 -1.22 1.45 11.29
C THR A 81 0.22 1.89 11.43
N ARG A 82 0.50 2.66 12.48
CA ARG A 82 1.85 3.04 12.91
C ARG A 82 2.09 2.55 14.33
N ARG A 83 3.19 1.83 14.53
CA ARG A 83 3.67 1.41 15.85
C ARG A 83 4.54 2.48 16.49
N ASN A 84 4.73 2.40 17.80
CA ASN A 84 5.58 3.32 18.56
C ASN A 84 7.05 3.32 18.11
N ASP A 85 7.53 2.22 17.52
CA ASP A 85 8.87 2.10 16.94
C ASP A 85 8.99 2.71 15.53
N GLY A 86 7.89 3.25 15.00
CA GLY A 86 7.83 3.85 13.67
C GLY A 86 7.51 2.87 12.54
N LEU A 87 7.35 1.56 12.82
CA LEU A 87 6.92 0.59 11.81
C LEU A 87 5.51 0.94 11.32
N ILE A 88 5.35 1.02 10.00
CA ILE A 88 4.05 1.19 9.36
C ILE A 88 3.59 -0.15 8.78
N GLN A 89 2.32 -0.50 8.94
CA GLN A 89 1.76 -1.75 8.40
C GLN A 89 0.41 -1.52 7.72
N VAL A 90 0.10 -2.34 6.72
CA VAL A 90 -1.25 -2.42 6.13
C VAL A 90 -1.89 -3.72 6.61
N VAL A 91 -2.91 -3.59 7.46
CA VAL A 91 -3.41 -4.70 8.27
C VAL A 91 -4.92 -4.66 8.42
N THR A 92 -5.56 -5.83 8.55
CA THR A 92 -6.90 -5.93 9.12
C THR A 92 -6.81 -6.08 10.64
N PRO A 93 -7.76 -5.51 11.41
CA PRO A 93 -7.82 -5.77 12.85
C PRO A 93 -8.10 -7.25 13.11
N ALA A 94 -7.68 -7.75 14.27
CA ALA A 94 -7.97 -9.13 14.63
C ALA A 94 -9.48 -9.31 14.80
N TRP A 95 -10.08 -10.21 14.01
CA TRP A 95 -11.48 -10.58 14.18
C TRP A 95 -11.61 -11.80 15.09
N SER A 96 -12.48 -11.70 16.10
CA SER A 96 -12.90 -12.87 16.89
C SER A 96 -14.40 -12.82 17.12
N LYS A 97 -15.04 -14.00 17.11
CA LYS A 97 -16.48 -14.10 17.29
C LYS A 97 -16.88 -13.61 18.68
N GLY A 98 -17.58 -12.49 18.75
CA GLY A 98 -18.12 -11.93 19.99
C GLY A 98 -17.27 -10.82 20.64
N ALA A 99 -16.23 -10.34 19.96
CA ALA A 99 -15.49 -9.14 20.35
C ALA A 99 -15.47 -8.14 19.18
N ASP A 100 -15.35 -6.85 19.52
CA ASP A 100 -15.13 -5.81 18.52
C ASP A 100 -13.74 -5.98 17.88
N PRO A 101 -13.60 -5.75 16.56
CA PRO A 101 -12.29 -5.78 15.92
C PRO A 101 -11.35 -4.76 16.54
N ALA A 102 -10.16 -5.20 16.96
CA ALA A 102 -9.17 -4.34 17.60
C ALA A 102 -7.79 -4.47 16.96
N PHE A 103 -7.05 -3.37 16.96
CA PHE A 103 -5.61 -3.34 16.69
C PHE A 103 -4.83 -3.54 17.99
N ASN A 104 -3.51 -3.73 17.89
CA ASN A 104 -2.67 -3.86 19.08
C ASN A 104 -2.60 -2.53 19.84
N ASP A 105 -2.39 -2.59 21.16
CA ASP A 105 -2.34 -1.39 22.02
C ASP A 105 -1.15 -0.46 21.68
N ASP A 106 -0.10 -0.96 21.03
CA ASP A 106 1.07 -0.19 20.59
C ASP A 106 0.91 0.42 19.18
N GLU A 107 -0.28 0.32 18.58
CA GLU A 107 -0.58 0.77 17.23
C GLU A 107 -1.58 1.92 17.20
N THR A 108 -1.31 2.90 16.34
CA THR A 108 -2.26 3.95 15.99
C THR A 108 -2.67 3.80 14.53
N VAL A 109 -3.97 3.80 14.24
CA VAL A 109 -4.47 3.88 12.87
C VAL A 109 -4.16 5.27 12.32
N VAL A 110 -3.38 5.34 11.25
CA VAL A 110 -2.99 6.59 10.57
C VAL A 110 -3.70 6.81 9.24
N ALA A 111 -4.25 5.75 8.63
CA ALA A 111 -5.15 5.86 7.48
C ALA A 111 -6.11 4.66 7.40
N LYS A 112 -7.27 4.86 6.78
CA LYS A 112 -8.21 3.79 6.41
C LYS A 112 -8.21 3.64 4.89
N ILE A 113 -8.25 2.41 4.41
CA ILE A 113 -8.26 2.11 2.98
C ILE A 113 -9.68 1.65 2.60
N CYS A 114 -10.32 2.39 1.70
CA CYS A 114 -11.52 1.90 1.01
C CYS A 114 -11.05 0.85 -0.02
N THR A 115 -11.66 -0.32 -0.11
CA THR A 115 -11.20 -1.34 -1.07
C THR A 115 -12.00 -1.33 -2.37
N ASP A 116 -12.44 -0.17 -2.84
CA ASP A 116 -13.14 -0.06 -4.12
C ASP A 116 -12.23 -0.52 -5.28
N LEU A 117 -10.92 -0.34 -5.13
CA LEU A 117 -9.90 -0.80 -6.09
C LEU A 117 -8.96 -1.88 -5.57
N TRP A 118 -9.30 -2.51 -4.44
CA TRP A 118 -8.58 -3.64 -3.84
C TRP A 118 -7.07 -3.40 -3.63
N ALA A 119 -6.66 -2.14 -3.45
CA ALA A 119 -5.27 -1.75 -3.36
C ALA A 119 -5.01 -0.83 -2.17
N THR A 120 -3.73 -0.69 -1.82
CA THR A 120 -3.21 0.35 -0.94
C THR A 120 -1.98 0.93 -1.61
N MET A 121 -1.94 2.25 -1.70
CA MET A 121 -0.88 3.02 -2.34
C MET A 121 -0.37 4.08 -1.38
N LEU A 122 0.95 4.15 -1.20
CA LEU A 122 1.63 5.17 -0.40
C LEU A 122 2.75 5.82 -1.21
N THR A 123 2.83 7.15 -1.20
CA THR A 123 3.96 7.89 -1.78
C THR A 123 4.33 9.09 -0.92
N ASP A 124 5.50 9.67 -1.17
CA ASP A 124 5.90 10.93 -0.56
C ASP A 124 4.92 12.05 -0.93
N TYR A 125 4.50 12.83 0.06
CA TYR A 125 3.47 13.83 -0.18
C TYR A 125 3.98 14.99 -1.04
N GLN A 126 5.28 15.32 -0.99
CA GLN A 126 5.84 16.32 -1.91
C GLN A 126 5.87 15.78 -3.34
N ASN A 127 6.20 14.50 -3.53
CA ASN A 127 6.11 13.84 -4.84
C ASN A 127 4.68 13.90 -5.43
N TRP A 128 3.65 13.75 -4.59
CA TRP A 128 2.25 13.96 -5.00
C TRP A 128 1.98 15.39 -5.48
N LEU A 129 2.37 16.39 -4.69
CA LEU A 129 2.15 17.80 -5.01
C LEU A 129 2.91 18.24 -6.27
N ASP A 130 4.17 17.83 -6.40
CA ASP A 130 5.04 18.17 -7.53
C ASP A 130 4.48 17.66 -8.87
N HIS A 131 3.65 16.61 -8.83
CA HIS A 131 3.03 16.02 -10.01
C HIS A 131 1.57 16.44 -10.21
N GLY A 132 1.13 17.51 -9.54
CA GLY A 132 -0.19 18.12 -9.74
C GLY A 132 -1.30 17.51 -8.90
N GLY A 133 -0.95 16.73 -7.87
CA GLY A 133 -1.90 16.31 -6.86
C GLY A 133 -2.44 17.50 -6.06
N PRO A 134 -3.76 17.57 -5.76
CA PRO A 134 -4.32 18.63 -4.94
C PRO A 134 -3.74 18.61 -3.52
N GLU A 135 -3.65 19.79 -2.91
CA GLU A 135 -3.39 19.90 -1.49
C GLU A 135 -4.54 19.27 -0.69
N VAL A 136 -4.22 18.27 0.10
CA VAL A 136 -5.16 17.63 1.02
C VAL A 136 -5.10 18.38 2.35
N ALA A 137 -5.70 19.57 2.35
CA ALA A 137 -5.82 20.40 3.55
C ALA A 137 -6.70 19.68 4.59
N ALA A 138 -6.05 19.11 5.61
CA ALA A 138 -6.68 18.43 6.75
C ALA A 138 -7.24 17.01 6.53
N ALA A 139 -6.43 16.10 5.97
CA ALA A 139 -6.77 14.66 5.89
C ALA A 139 -6.96 13.94 7.26
N ASN A 140 -6.85 14.64 8.39
CA ASN A 140 -6.91 14.06 9.74
C ASN A 140 -8.10 14.57 10.57
N ALA A 141 -9.24 14.87 9.94
CA ALA A 141 -10.49 15.04 10.68
C ALA A 141 -11.08 13.65 11.02
N ASN A 142 -10.47 12.97 11.99
CA ASN A 142 -10.98 11.79 12.71
C ASN A 142 -11.46 10.60 11.83
N PHE A 143 -10.60 10.08 10.93
CA PHE A 143 -10.83 8.91 10.04
C PHE A 143 -11.52 9.19 8.69
N ALA A 144 -11.31 10.35 8.09
CA ALA A 144 -12.04 10.79 6.89
C ALA A 144 -11.96 9.76 5.74
N PHE A 145 -13.14 9.21 5.40
CA PHE A 145 -13.44 8.44 4.20
C PHE A 145 -13.48 9.35 2.96
N ASP A 146 -12.42 10.13 2.73
CA ASP A 146 -12.29 11.06 1.61
C ASP A 146 -10.97 10.81 0.90
N THR A 147 -10.94 9.80 0.03
CA THR A 147 -9.91 9.40 -0.97
C THR A 147 -8.45 9.32 -0.52
N TYR A 148 -7.89 10.29 0.21
CA TYR A 148 -6.49 10.41 0.58
C TYR A 148 -6.33 10.69 2.09
N THR A 149 -5.32 10.10 2.71
CA THR A 149 -4.88 10.45 4.08
C THR A 149 -3.41 10.83 4.08
N VAL A 150 -3.05 11.94 4.74
CA VAL A 150 -1.66 12.40 4.88
C VAL A 150 -1.22 12.26 6.33
N PHE A 151 -0.05 11.67 6.55
CA PHE A 151 0.52 11.50 7.89
C PHE A 151 2.05 11.63 7.90
N GLU A 152 2.57 12.02 9.05
CA GLU A 152 4.01 12.25 9.26
C GLU A 152 4.76 10.94 9.54
N VAL A 153 5.99 10.86 9.02
CA VAL A 153 6.99 9.82 9.25
C VAL A 153 8.38 10.44 9.34
N THR A 154 9.39 9.68 9.76
CA THR A 154 10.78 10.12 9.71
C THR A 154 11.22 10.31 8.24
N PRO A 155 11.80 11.46 7.84
CA PRO A 155 12.37 11.58 6.50
C PRO A 155 13.44 10.52 6.23
N GLY A 156 13.36 9.83 5.10
CA GLY A 156 14.33 8.77 4.80
C GLY A 156 13.95 7.85 3.64
N LYS A 157 14.75 6.78 3.47
CA LYS A 157 14.42 5.63 2.62
C LYS A 157 13.79 4.53 3.44
N TYR A 158 12.83 3.87 2.84
CA TYR A 158 12.05 2.82 3.45
C TYR A 158 12.06 1.55 2.60
N ARG A 159 12.09 0.40 3.27
CA ARG A 159 11.82 -0.91 2.66
C ARG A 159 10.33 -1.20 2.79
N TRP A 160 9.68 -1.47 1.67
CA TRP A 160 8.31 -1.95 1.59
C TRP A 160 8.30 -3.44 1.29
N THR A 161 7.81 -4.23 2.25
CA THR A 161 7.65 -5.68 2.12
C THR A 161 6.18 -6.02 1.98
N VAL A 162 5.78 -6.68 0.89
CA VAL A 162 4.40 -7.07 0.60
C VAL A 162 4.25 -8.57 0.64
N TYR A 163 3.44 -9.05 1.56
CA TYR A 163 3.13 -10.46 1.75
C TYR A 163 1.96 -10.90 0.87
N SER A 164 1.03 -9.98 0.61
CA SER A 164 -0.20 -10.27 -0.14
C SER A 164 -0.03 -10.57 -1.62
N HIS A 165 1.20 -10.46 -2.13
CA HIS A 165 1.53 -10.82 -3.49
C HIS A 165 1.92 -12.30 -3.61
N SER A 166 2.12 -13.02 -2.51
CA SER A 166 2.32 -14.47 -2.56
C SER A 166 1.02 -15.16 -3.00
N ASP A 167 1.12 -16.13 -3.91
CA ASP A 167 -0.03 -16.95 -4.32
C ASP A 167 -0.58 -17.83 -3.18
N TYR A 168 0.18 -18.00 -2.07
CA TYR A 168 -0.27 -18.70 -0.87
C TYR A 168 -0.71 -17.75 0.25
N PHE A 169 -0.79 -16.44 -0.02
CA PHE A 169 -1.31 -15.51 0.96
C PHE A 169 -2.81 -15.72 1.17
N ASP A 170 -3.18 -16.13 2.39
CA ASP A 170 -4.58 -16.22 2.78
C ASP A 170 -5.05 -14.90 3.38
N ARG A 171 -5.75 -14.11 2.56
CA ARG A 171 -6.33 -12.83 3.00
C ARG A 171 -7.55 -12.99 3.91
N ASP A 172 -8.16 -14.19 3.91
CA ASP A 172 -9.40 -14.51 4.60
C ASP A 172 -9.12 -15.31 5.90
N ASP A 173 -7.84 -15.41 6.29
CA ASP A 173 -7.41 -16.12 7.50
C ASP A 173 -8.05 -15.52 8.77
N LEU A 174 -8.28 -16.38 9.76
CA LEU A 174 -8.88 -16.00 11.01
C LEU A 174 -7.88 -15.21 11.86
N GLY A 175 -8.20 -13.93 12.09
CA GLY A 175 -7.43 -13.06 12.99
C GLY A 175 -6.89 -11.84 12.26
N ARG A 176 -5.69 -11.43 12.64
CA ARG A 176 -5.01 -10.26 12.04
C ARG A 176 -4.30 -10.68 10.77
N VAL A 177 -4.63 -10.06 9.65
CA VAL A 177 -3.93 -10.26 8.38
C VAL A 177 -3.02 -9.07 8.11
N THR A 178 -1.74 -9.32 7.85
CA THR A 178 -0.76 -8.28 7.47
C THR A 178 -0.46 -8.38 5.99
N TYR A 179 -0.87 -7.39 5.22
CA TYR A 179 -0.68 -7.34 3.77
C TYR A 179 0.71 -6.86 3.42
N ALA A 180 1.19 -5.84 4.13
CA ALA A 180 2.49 -5.24 3.87
C ALA A 180 3.02 -4.46 5.08
N GLN A 181 4.32 -4.16 5.04
CA GLN A 181 5.08 -3.43 6.06
C GLN A 181 6.06 -2.45 5.42
N LEU A 182 6.15 -1.24 5.99
CA LEU A 182 7.10 -0.20 5.60
C LEU A 182 8.07 0.08 6.76
N GLU A 183 9.35 -0.18 6.52
CA GLU A 183 10.42 -0.08 7.52
C GLU A 183 11.44 0.99 7.11
N LEU A 184 11.80 1.89 8.02
CA LEU A 184 12.87 2.86 7.77
C LEU A 184 14.22 2.12 7.68
N ILE A 185 14.95 2.31 6.59
CA ILE A 185 16.29 1.71 6.38
C ILE A 185 17.42 2.73 6.44
N GLU A 186 17.15 3.99 6.11
CA GLU A 186 18.12 5.09 6.12
C GLU A 186 17.39 6.41 6.38
N ALA A 187 17.74 7.16 7.42
CA ALA A 187 17.19 8.50 7.68
C ALA A 187 17.96 9.58 6.90
N TYR A 188 17.30 10.68 6.55
CA TYR A 188 17.91 11.84 5.89
C TYR A 188 18.29 12.97 6.86
#